data_AF-A0A9K3JDC1-F1
#
_entry.id   AF-A0A9K3JDC1-F1
#
_cell.length_a   1.000
_cell.length_b   1.000
_cell.length_c   1.000
_cell.angle_alpha   90.00
_cell.angle_beta   90.00
_cell.angle_gamma   90.00
#
_symmetry.space_group_name_H-M   'P 1'
#
loop_
_entity.id
_entity.type
_entity.pdbx_description
1 polymer ?
#
loop_
_entity_poly.entity_id
_entity_poly.type
_entity_poly.pdbx_seq_one_letter_code
_entity_poly.pdbx_strand_id
1 'polypeptide(L)' 'MSFFFLSGNFLKVLQMPMTDITDKLVSKHIKPLPNLTILDVSHCINITSEGLKTFGDQCKSLLHLKRNMPAFEDQLSVA' A
#
# COMPACT_ATOMS: atom_id res chain seq x y z
N MET A 1 -1.09 8.09 -18.26
CA MET A 1 -1.17 6.78 -17.57
C MET A 1 -2.40 6.79 -16.67
N SER A 2 -3.37 5.94 -16.97
CA SER A 2 -4.72 6.01 -16.41
C SER A 2 -4.78 5.44 -14.99
N PHE A 3 -4.97 6.29 -13.99
CA PHE A 3 -5.29 5.91 -12.63
C PHE A 3 -6.77 5.52 -12.54
N PHE A 4 -7.07 4.27 -12.88
CA PHE A 4 -8.40 3.71 -12.68
C PHE A 4 -8.56 3.31 -11.21
N PHE A 5 -9.06 4.24 -10.39
CA PHE A 5 -9.83 3.90 -9.19
C PHE A 5 -11.12 3.19 -9.63
N LEU A 6 -11.04 1.91 -9.99
CA LEU A 6 -12.22 1.10 -10.31
C LEU A 6 -12.95 0.74 -9.02
N SER A 7 -14.12 1.36 -8.87
CA SER A 7 -15.30 0.87 -8.15
C SER A 7 -15.14 -0.54 -7.53
N GLY A 8 -14.77 -0.54 -6.25
CA GLY A 8 -14.34 -1.71 -5.49
C GLY A 8 -15.46 -2.64 -5.05
N ASN A 9 -16.07 -3.38 -5.98
CA ASN A 9 -16.86 -4.57 -5.63
C ASN A 9 -16.17 -5.91 -5.95
N PHE A 10 -15.09 -5.92 -6.73
CA PHE A 10 -14.40 -7.16 -7.12
C PHE A 10 -12.88 -7.13 -6.97
N LEU A 11 -12.33 -6.08 -6.35
CA LEU A 11 -10.89 -5.94 -6.24
C LEU A 11 -10.35 -6.91 -5.20
N LYS A 12 -9.83 -8.05 -5.65
CA LYS A 12 -9.21 -9.08 -4.80
C LYS A 12 -7.74 -8.81 -4.53
N VAL A 13 -7.06 -8.16 -5.47
CA VAL A 13 -5.62 -7.95 -5.46
C VAL A 13 -5.34 -6.49 -5.77
N LEU A 14 -4.61 -5.82 -4.88
CA LEU A 14 -4.20 -4.42 -5.01
C LEU A 14 -2.68 -4.38 -4.95
N GLN A 15 -2.05 -4.13 -6.09
CA GLN A 15 -0.60 -4.02 -6.18
C GLN A 15 -0.25 -2.63 -6.69
N MET A 16 0.51 -1.88 -5.88
CA MET A 16 0.96 -0.54 -6.22
C MET A 16 2.44 -0.38 -5.89
N PRO A 17 3.33 -1.18 -6.50
CA PRO A 17 4.74 -1.08 -6.20
C PRO A 17 5.33 0.25 -6.66
N MET A 18 6.32 0.77 -5.92
CA MET A 18 7.10 1.97 -6.31
C MET A 18 6.24 3.23 -6.47
N THR A 19 5.15 3.32 -5.70
CA THR A 19 4.29 4.51 -5.68
C THR A 19 4.60 5.41 -4.49
N ASP A 20 4.45 6.71 -4.70
CA ASP A 20 4.59 7.75 -3.66
C ASP A 20 3.35 7.81 -2.76
N ILE A 21 3.01 6.66 -2.17
CA ILE A 21 1.87 6.52 -1.28
C ILE A 21 2.29 6.83 0.15
N THR A 22 1.64 7.83 0.76
CA THR A 22 1.84 8.26 2.15
C THR A 22 0.62 7.90 3.00
N ASP A 23 0.78 7.77 4.31
CA ASP A 23 -0.34 7.60 5.27
C ASP A 23 -1.51 8.57 5.03
N LYS A 24 -1.24 9.86 4.79
CA LYS A 24 -2.26 10.86 4.43
C LYS A 24 -3.00 10.55 3.12
N LEU A 25 -2.28 10.05 2.12
CA LEU A 25 -2.90 9.67 0.84
C LEU A 25 -3.79 8.45 1.06
N VAL A 26 -3.30 7.46 1.83
CA VAL A 26 -4.07 6.29 2.21
C VAL A 26 -5.33 6.71 2.94
N SER A 27 -5.26 7.47 4.03
CA SER A 27 -6.44 7.85 4.79
C SER A 27 -7.48 8.64 3.99
N LYS A 28 -7.04 9.39 2.97
CA LYS A 28 -7.93 10.18 2.11
C LYS A 28 -8.52 9.39 0.93
N HIS A 29 -7.78 8.42 0.38
CA HIS A 29 -8.14 7.72 -0.86
C HIS A 29 -8.55 6.26 -0.66
N ILE A 30 -8.13 5.61 0.44
CA ILE A 30 -8.59 4.26 0.75
C ILE A 30 -10.05 4.34 1.17
N LYS A 31 -10.88 3.61 0.40
CA LYS A 31 -12.26 3.32 0.72
C LYS A 31 -12.35 1.87 1.23
N PRO A 32 -13.42 1.49 1.93
CA PRO A 32 -13.60 0.11 2.35
C PRO A 32 -13.61 -0.81 1.14
N LEU A 33 -12.68 -1.78 1.14
CA LEU A 33 -12.54 -2.79 0.09
C LEU A 33 -12.83 -4.16 0.71
N PRO A 34 -14.11 -4.55 0.81
CA PRO A 34 -14.52 -5.74 1.56
C PRO A 34 -14.05 -7.05 0.91
N ASN A 35 -13.64 -7.03 -0.37
CA ASN A 35 -13.19 -8.20 -1.11
C ASN A 35 -11.67 -8.23 -1.32
N LEU A 36 -10.92 -7.27 -0.77
CA LEU A 36 -9.49 -7.20 -0.98
C LEU A 36 -8.78 -8.26 -0.14
N THR A 37 -8.09 -9.17 -0.83
CA THR A 37 -7.37 -10.30 -0.23
C THR A 37 -5.86 -10.14 -0.27
N ILE A 38 -5.31 -9.45 -1.27
CA ILE A 38 -3.87 -9.28 -1.45
C ILE A 38 -3.56 -7.79 -1.58
N LEU A 39 -2.67 -7.29 -0.74
CA LEU A 39 -2.12 -5.93 -0.82
C LEU A 39 -0.61 -6.00 -1.02
N ASP A 40 -0.11 -5.34 -2.05
CA ASP A 40 1.31 -5.24 -2.35
C ASP A 40 1.71 -3.76 -2.41
N VAL A 41 2.46 -3.33 -1.40
CA VAL A 41 3.02 -1.98 -1.24
C VAL A 41 4.56 -2.03 -1.24
N SER A 42 5.11 -2.96 -2.02
CA SER A 42 6.56 -3.08 -2.19
C SER A 42 7.17 -1.81 -2.79
N HIS A 43 8.37 -1.42 -2.34
CA HIS A 43 9.07 -0.21 -2.75
C HIS A 43 8.33 1.11 -2.47
N CYS A 44 7.26 1.10 -1.66
CA CYS A 44 6.61 2.31 -1.17
C CYS A 44 7.35 2.79 0.09
N ILE A 45 8.26 3.75 -0.07
CA ILE A 45 9.11 4.22 1.05
C ILE A 45 8.36 5.14 2.02
N ASN A 46 7.33 5.83 1.53
CA ASN A 46 6.60 6.84 2.28
C ASN A 46 5.41 6.28 3.07
N ILE A 47 5.10 4.98 2.95
CA ILE A 47 4.04 4.36 3.73
C ILE A 47 4.58 3.83 5.06
N THR A 48 4.00 4.35 6.14
CA THR A 48 4.32 3.96 7.51
C THR A 48 3.35 2.91 8.04
N SER A 49 3.58 2.43 9.26
CA SER A 49 2.66 1.55 9.98
C SER A 49 1.25 2.13 10.11
N GLU A 50 1.09 3.46 10.15
CA GLU A 50 -0.20 4.12 10.23
C GLU A 50 -1.02 3.96 8.94
N GLY A 51 -0.39 4.12 7.78
CA GLY A 51 -1.02 3.83 6.49
C GLY A 51 -1.45 2.37 6.40
N LEU A 52 -0.58 1.44 6.81
CA LEU A 52 -0.89 0.00 6.85
C LEU A 52 -2.06 -0.32 7.78
N LYS A 53 -2.16 0.35 8.94
CA LYS A 53 -3.29 0.19 9.85
C LYS A 53 -4.59 0.60 9.17
N THR A 54 -4.58 1.70 8.43
CA THR A 54 -5.76 2.16 7.68
C THR A 54 -6.21 1.13 6.64
N PHE A 55 -5.27 0.45 5.97
CA PHE A 55 -5.61 -0.69 5.10
C PHE A 55 -6.26 -1.83 5.88
N GLY A 56 -5.74 -2.19 7.06
CA GLY A 56 -6.33 -3.22 7.92
C GLY A 56 -7.74 -2.87 8.41
N ASP A 57 -7.98 -1.60 8.77
CA ASP A 57 -9.29 -1.12 9.22
C ASP A 57 -10.34 -1.14 8.09
N GLN A 58 -9.92 -0.82 6.85
CA GLN A 58 -10.82 -0.68 5.70
C GLN A 58 -10.95 -1.96 4.87
N CYS A 59 -9.95 -2.85 4.90
CA CYS A 59 -9.89 -4.07 4.09
C CYS A 59 -9.94 -5.30 5.01
N LYS A 60 -11.14 -5.63 5.53
CA LYS A 60 -11.31 -6.72 6.51
C LYS A 60 -11.05 -8.14 5.97
N SER A 61 -11.03 -8.31 4.64
CA SER A 61 -10.78 -9.60 3.99
C SER A 61 -9.32 -9.78 3.56
N LEU A 62 -8.42 -8.91 4.02
CA LEU A 62 -7.01 -8.97 3.64
C LEU A 62 -6.36 -10.25 4.21
N LEU A 63 -5.84 -11.08 3.31
CA LEU A 63 -5.17 -12.35 3.64
C LEU A 63 -3.65 -12.27 3.47
N HIS A 64 -3.19 -11.52 2.47
CA HIS A 64 -1.79 -11.41 2.13
C HIS A 64 -1.38 -9.95 2.06
N LEU A 65 -0.38 -9.57 2.86
CA LEU A 65 0.27 -8.26 2.78
C LEU A 65 1.72 -8.45 2.37
N LYS A 66 2.09 -7.87 1.22
CA LYS A 66 3.46 -7.82 0.72
C LYS A 66 4.00 -6.40 0.89
N ARG A 67 5.12 -6.30 1.59
CA ARG A 67 5.90 -5.09 1.73
C ARG A 67 7.37 -5.46 1.52
N ASN A 68 7.78 -5.57 0.27
CA ASN A 68 9.19 -5.69 -0.05
C ASN A 68 9.78 -4.29 -0.14
N MET A 69 10.39 -3.83 0.95
CA MET A 69 11.09 -2.56 0.98
C MET A 69 12.58 -2.90 0.92
N PRO A 70 13.35 -2.39 -0.07
CA PRO A 70 14.79 -2.48 0.04
C PRO A 70 15.14 -1.85 1.39
N ALA A 71 15.82 -2.60 2.25
CA ALA A 71 16.48 -2.00 3.39
C ALA A 71 17.27 -0.83 2.82
N PHE A 72 17.22 0.34 3.48
CA PHE A 72 18.21 1.36 3.22
C PHE A 72 19.57 0.66 3.43
N GLU A 73 20.17 0.19 2.34
CA GLU A 73 21.60 0.04 2.29
C GLU A 73 22.08 1.46 2.50
N ASP A 74 22.47 1.68 3.75
CA ASP A 74 23.41 2.65 4.22
C ASP A 74 23.95 3.48 3.05
N GLN A 75 23.81 4.80 3.13
CA GLN A 75 24.78 5.65 2.47
C GLN A 75 26.13 5.35 3.13
N LEU A 76 26.74 4.22 2.75
CA LEU A 76 28.01 3.77 3.22
C LEU A 76 29.01 4.76 2.63
N SER A 77 29.61 5.54 3.53
CA SER A 77 31.00 5.97 3.38
C SER A 77 31.33 6.70 2.08
N VAL A 78 31.04 7.99 1.98
CA VAL A 78 31.89 8.93 1.23
C VAL A 78 31.63 10.37 1.67
N ALA A 79 32.36 10.81 2.70
CA ALA A 79 33.05 12.11 2.86
C ALA A 79 33.30 12.41 4.34
#